data_AF-A0A6C0IIG0-F1
#
_entry.id   AF-A0A6C0IIG0-F1
#
_cell.length_a   1.000
_cell.length_b   1.000
_cell.length_c   1.000
_cell.angle_alpha   90.00
_cell.angle_beta   90.00
_cell.angle_gamma   90.00
#
_symmetry.space_group_name_H-M   'P 1'
#
loop_
_entity.id
_entity.type
_entity.pdbx_description
1 polymer ?
#
loop_
_entity_poly.entity_id
_entity_poly.type
_entity_poly.pdbx_seq_one_letter_code
_entity_poly.pdbx_strand_id
1 'polypeptide(L)'
;MTCPNATAPVNIVNNPDLICDLKCDYRFKYPNSSLNVANRGDYLSLKTDVSNTPPVTYNSNKYEVSEMRLYQPSLHDYSGKKADAELIIIHNNVSSQGNLLVCVPVVNGSSNPESLSIFDTLISEVSKTANSPGSKTTVNIPTFSIDKFIPRKPYYSYTGTLPYSPCNGEYDYVVFSKDNDAVISLSNSAYLALKKIITANVYESKKNNKGVYFNENGPSTLTGSGKGDIYMECLPTGNEGESLVPLAKSSEQMFSMGTVKNMFKNNLFLQVLIGILLILGLTKLGTWLLAQLTSDNGQNGGVKIKSGGMRSGGMKIRGGLNKSVKNLFTRRGV
;
A
#
# COMPACT_ATOMS: atom_id res chain seq x y z
N MET A 1 27.50 -0.31 10.81
CA MET A 1 28.54 -1.36 10.71
C MET A 1 28.74 -1.67 9.25
N THR A 2 29.97 -1.69 8.75
CA THR A 2 30.26 -2.04 7.35
C THR A 2 30.46 -3.56 7.25
N CYS A 3 29.75 -4.20 6.31
CA CYS A 3 29.94 -5.61 5.96
C CYS A 3 30.84 -5.69 4.71
N PRO A 4 32.18 -5.77 4.84
CA PRO A 4 33.08 -5.66 3.69
C PRO A 4 32.93 -6.84 2.71
N ASN A 5 32.70 -8.04 3.25
CA ASN A 5 32.57 -9.28 2.47
C ASN A 5 31.12 -9.62 2.10
N ALA A 6 30.16 -8.74 2.38
CA ALA A 6 28.78 -8.99 2.01
C ALA A 6 28.59 -8.90 0.49
N THR A 7 27.71 -9.74 -0.04
CA THR A 7 27.31 -9.75 -1.45
C THR A 7 25.96 -9.07 -1.70
N ALA A 8 25.33 -8.55 -0.65
CA ALA A 8 24.12 -7.74 -0.68
C ALA A 8 24.31 -6.49 0.21
N PRO A 9 23.53 -5.40 0.01
CA PRO A 9 22.53 -5.24 -1.06
C PRO A 9 23.21 -5.01 -2.42
N VAL A 10 22.50 -5.16 -3.53
CA VAL A 10 23.03 -4.91 -4.89
C VAL A 10 22.39 -3.68 -5.53
N ASN A 11 23.01 -3.17 -6.59
CA ASN A 11 22.37 -2.19 -7.48
C ASN A 11 21.51 -2.93 -8.50
N ILE A 12 20.20 -2.77 -8.38
CA ILE A 12 19.22 -3.31 -9.32
C ILE A 12 19.21 -2.42 -10.56
N VAL A 13 19.69 -2.98 -11.66
CA VAL A 13 19.64 -2.37 -12.98
C VAL A 13 18.72 -3.18 -13.86
N ASN A 14 17.96 -2.52 -14.74
CA ASN A 14 17.13 -3.22 -15.69
C ASN A 14 18.03 -4.01 -16.65
N ASN A 15 18.06 -5.32 -16.48
CA ASN A 15 18.78 -6.25 -17.34
C ASN A 15 17.87 -7.46 -17.61
N PRO A 16 16.98 -7.36 -18.62
CA PRO A 16 15.98 -8.39 -18.89
C PRO A 16 16.59 -9.68 -19.46
N ASP A 17 17.88 -9.71 -19.79
CA ASP A 17 18.51 -10.86 -20.48
C ASP A 17 18.68 -12.10 -19.57
N LEU A 18 18.62 -11.91 -18.24
CA LEU A 18 18.71 -13.00 -17.26
C LEU A 18 17.33 -13.35 -16.71
N ILE A 19 16.47 -13.92 -17.55
CA ILE A 19 15.10 -14.28 -17.15
C ILE A 19 15.11 -15.45 -16.17
N CYS A 20 14.24 -15.37 -15.17
CA CYS A 20 13.94 -16.47 -14.28
C CYS A 20 12.43 -16.64 -14.11
N ASP A 21 11.99 -17.90 -14.20
CA ASP A 21 10.60 -18.30 -14.04
C ASP A 21 10.47 -19.25 -12.84
N LEU A 22 10.34 -20.57 -13.07
CA LEU A 22 10.12 -21.56 -12.00
C LEU A 22 11.16 -21.54 -10.86
N LYS A 23 12.43 -21.25 -11.16
CA LYS A 23 13.52 -21.23 -10.16
C LYS A 23 13.45 -20.07 -9.16
N CYS A 24 12.63 -19.07 -9.45
CA CYS A 24 12.37 -17.94 -8.57
C CYS A 24 10.87 -17.73 -8.37
N ASP A 25 10.04 -18.75 -8.65
CA ASP A 25 8.59 -18.64 -8.47
C ASP A 25 8.26 -18.28 -7.02
N TYR A 26 7.73 -17.07 -6.83
CA TYR A 26 7.39 -16.49 -5.54
C TYR A 26 5.87 -16.43 -5.38
N ARG A 27 5.36 -17.11 -4.36
CA ARG A 27 3.94 -17.19 -4.00
C ARG A 27 3.75 -16.78 -2.56
N PHE A 28 2.71 -16.01 -2.29
CA PHE A 28 2.41 -15.57 -0.92
C PHE A 28 0.91 -15.45 -0.63
N LYS A 29 0.56 -15.62 0.64
CA LYS A 29 -0.72 -15.28 1.26
C LYS A 29 -0.50 -15.12 2.75
N TYR A 30 -0.32 -13.88 3.17
CA TYR A 30 -0.11 -13.52 4.55
C TYR A 30 -1.48 -13.40 5.27
N PRO A 31 -1.64 -14.04 6.44
CA PRO A 31 -2.88 -13.92 7.21
C PRO A 31 -3.03 -12.50 7.77
N ASN A 32 -4.25 -12.17 8.18
CA ASN A 32 -4.48 -10.98 8.98
C ASN A 32 -3.79 -11.13 10.34
N SER A 33 -3.18 -10.06 10.83
CA SER A 33 -2.38 -10.11 12.05
C SER A 33 -2.26 -8.76 12.76
N SER A 34 -1.98 -8.79 14.06
CA SER A 34 -1.53 -7.64 14.82
C SER A 34 -0.11 -7.21 14.41
N LEU A 35 0.23 -5.94 14.64
CA LEU A 35 1.53 -5.39 14.27
C LEU A 35 2.25 -4.83 15.49
N ASN A 36 3.30 -5.52 15.93
CA ASN A 36 4.15 -5.09 17.02
C ASN A 36 5.41 -4.43 16.47
N VAL A 37 5.63 -3.16 16.80
CA VAL A 37 6.71 -2.35 16.26
C VAL A 37 7.69 -2.00 17.36
N ALA A 38 8.98 -2.17 17.09
CA ALA A 38 10.08 -1.79 17.97
C ALA A 38 11.04 -0.87 17.21
N ASN A 39 11.36 0.28 17.79
CA ASN A 39 12.36 1.17 17.23
C ASN A 39 13.76 0.67 17.63
N ARG A 40 14.59 0.35 16.64
CA ARG A 40 15.97 -0.14 16.84
C ARG A 40 17.03 0.95 16.65
N GLY A 41 16.61 2.17 16.34
CA GLY A 41 17.46 3.34 16.13
C GLY A 41 17.83 3.55 14.67
N ASP A 42 18.34 2.52 13.98
CA ASP A 42 18.69 2.55 12.55
C ASP A 42 17.60 1.95 11.65
N TYR A 43 16.64 1.23 12.22
CA TYR A 43 15.44 0.72 11.55
C TYR A 43 14.26 0.56 12.52
N LEU A 44 13.06 0.42 11.96
CA LEU A 44 11.91 -0.12 12.70
C LEU A 44 11.85 -1.62 12.48
N SER A 45 11.74 -2.40 13.55
CA SER A 45 11.46 -3.84 13.53
C SER A 45 9.95 -4.02 13.70
N LEU A 46 9.29 -4.64 12.74
CA LEU A 46 7.86 -4.89 12.75
C LEU A 46 7.66 -6.40 12.79
N LYS A 47 6.89 -6.88 13.77
CA LYS A 47 6.58 -8.29 13.96
C LYS A 47 5.08 -8.50 13.91
N THR A 48 4.69 -9.51 13.15
CA THR A 48 3.32 -10.02 13.13
C THR A 48 3.17 -11.18 14.11
N ASP A 49 1.94 -11.57 14.36
CA ASP A 49 1.61 -12.83 15.01
C ASP A 49 2.15 -14.02 14.19
N VAL A 50 2.43 -15.11 14.89
CA VAL A 50 2.88 -16.35 14.27
C VAL A 50 1.72 -16.97 13.50
N SER A 51 1.98 -17.33 12.24
CA SER A 51 1.02 -18.05 11.41
C SER A 51 1.16 -19.56 11.60
N ASN A 52 0.04 -20.28 11.69
CA ASN A 52 0.05 -21.76 11.73
C ASN A 52 0.36 -22.40 10.38
N THR A 53 0.30 -21.63 9.29
CA THR A 53 0.62 -22.09 7.94
C THR A 53 1.68 -21.19 7.32
N PRO A 54 2.76 -21.73 6.72
CA PRO A 54 3.77 -20.94 6.04
C PRO A 54 3.14 -20.04 4.96
N PRO A 55 3.19 -18.70 5.10
CA PRO A 55 2.50 -17.79 4.18
C PRO A 55 3.20 -17.66 2.83
N VAL A 56 4.44 -18.13 2.70
CA VAL A 56 5.27 -17.95 1.50
C VAL A 56 5.76 -19.29 0.97
N THR A 57 5.73 -19.43 -0.35
CA THR A 57 6.48 -20.45 -1.09
C THR A 57 7.39 -19.75 -2.09
N TYR A 58 8.67 -20.12 -2.12
CA TYR A 58 9.64 -19.60 -3.07
C TYR A 58 10.52 -20.75 -3.58
N ASN A 59 10.61 -20.91 -4.91
CA ASN A 59 11.36 -22.01 -5.53
C ASN A 59 11.00 -23.38 -4.89
N SER A 60 9.71 -23.65 -4.74
CA SER A 60 9.14 -24.85 -4.08
C SER A 60 9.42 -25.01 -2.57
N ASN A 61 10.20 -24.13 -1.95
CA ASN A 61 10.45 -24.13 -0.51
C ASN A 61 9.41 -23.30 0.24
N LYS A 62 9.06 -23.71 1.46
CA LYS A 62 8.08 -23.00 2.30
C LYS A 62 8.77 -22.17 3.37
N TYR A 63 8.22 -20.99 3.62
CA TYR A 63 8.83 -20.02 4.52
C TYR A 63 7.83 -19.39 5.49
N GLU A 64 8.30 -19.14 6.71
CA GLU A 64 7.60 -18.41 7.77
C GLU A 64 8.18 -17.02 7.93
N VAL A 65 7.33 -16.03 8.23
CA VAL A 65 7.79 -14.66 8.49
C VAL A 65 8.47 -14.59 9.85
N SER A 66 9.71 -14.11 9.87
CA SER A 66 10.47 -13.87 11.10
C SER A 66 10.25 -12.46 11.63
N GLU A 67 10.49 -11.46 10.78
CA GLU A 67 10.24 -10.04 11.07
C GLU A 67 10.31 -9.22 9.77
N MET A 68 9.78 -8.01 9.82
CA MET A 68 10.01 -6.99 8.81
C MET A 68 10.91 -5.90 9.38
N ARG A 69 11.78 -5.33 8.55
CA ARG A 69 12.65 -4.22 8.89
C ARG A 69 12.44 -3.08 7.90
N LEU A 70 12.10 -1.92 8.42
CA LEU A 70 11.97 -0.69 7.63
C LEU A 70 13.21 0.18 7.82
N TYR A 71 13.95 0.38 6.73
CA TYR A 71 15.13 1.23 6.68
C TYR A 71 14.85 2.51 5.89
N GLN A 72 15.59 3.58 6.20
CA GLN A 72 15.68 4.78 5.36
C GLN A 72 17.15 5.19 5.22
N PRO A 73 17.64 5.57 4.02
CA PRO A 73 17.05 5.31 2.71
C PRO A 73 16.97 3.79 2.40
N SER A 74 16.68 3.36 1.17
CA SER A 74 16.74 1.93 0.81
C SER A 74 18.13 1.31 1.05
N LEU A 75 18.19 -0.01 1.24
CA LEU A 75 19.44 -0.76 1.24
C LEU A 75 19.90 -1.01 -0.19
N HIS A 76 19.00 -1.46 -1.06
CA HIS A 76 19.28 -1.60 -2.50
C HIS A 76 19.38 -0.24 -3.19
N ASP A 77 20.20 -0.19 -4.24
CA ASP A 77 20.14 0.89 -5.23
C ASP A 77 19.29 0.43 -6.42
N TYR A 78 18.63 1.37 -7.08
CA TYR A 78 17.86 1.14 -8.29
C TYR A 78 18.34 2.11 -9.36
N SER A 79 19.04 1.57 -10.37
CA SER A 79 19.75 2.35 -11.38
C SER A 79 20.70 3.39 -10.77
N GLY A 80 21.45 2.97 -9.75
CA GLY A 80 22.45 3.78 -9.04
C GLY A 80 21.86 4.80 -8.06
N LYS A 81 20.54 4.76 -7.80
CA LYS A 81 19.86 5.68 -6.89
C LYS A 81 19.09 4.94 -5.81
N LYS A 82 19.19 5.42 -4.58
CA LYS A 82 18.37 4.96 -3.46
C LYS A 82 16.89 5.35 -3.65
N ALA A 83 15.99 4.51 -3.14
CA ALA A 83 14.62 4.90 -2.83
C ALA A 83 14.55 5.58 -1.45
N ASP A 84 13.42 6.22 -1.15
CA ASP A 84 13.23 6.98 0.09
C ASP A 84 13.32 6.10 1.35
N ALA A 85 12.85 4.86 1.25
CA ALA A 85 12.99 3.83 2.26
C ALA A 85 12.90 2.44 1.61
N GLU A 86 13.13 1.38 2.39
CA GLU A 86 12.92 0.00 1.96
C GLU A 86 12.40 -0.86 3.09
N LEU A 87 11.35 -1.63 2.79
CA LEU A 87 10.81 -2.64 3.68
C LEU A 87 11.41 -4.00 3.30
N ILE A 88 12.14 -4.61 4.23
CA ILE A 88 12.68 -5.96 4.08
C ILE A 88 11.91 -6.91 4.97
N ILE A 89 11.29 -7.92 4.37
CA ILE A 89 10.54 -8.97 5.04
C ILE A 89 11.44 -10.20 5.07
N ILE A 90 11.83 -10.60 6.28
CA ILE A 90 12.75 -11.70 6.52
C ILE A 90 11.93 -12.96 6.78
N HIS A 91 12.23 -14.01 6.04
CA HIS A 91 11.57 -15.30 6.19
C HIS A 91 12.58 -16.41 6.50
N ASN A 92 12.17 -17.31 7.37
CA ASN A 92 12.92 -18.51 7.69
C ASN A 92 12.32 -19.71 6.94
N ASN A 93 13.16 -20.54 6.34
CA ASN A 93 12.70 -21.76 5.68
C ASN A 93 12.28 -22.80 6.72
N VAL A 94 11.11 -23.40 6.52
CA VAL A 94 10.54 -24.42 7.42
C VAL A 94 11.43 -25.68 7.48
N SER A 95 12.12 -26.00 6.40
CA SER A 95 13.03 -27.14 6.27
C SER A 95 14.50 -26.78 6.53
N SER A 96 14.81 -25.57 7.02
CA SER A 96 16.17 -25.08 7.31
C SER A 96 17.14 -25.00 6.11
N GLN A 97 16.64 -24.99 4.88
CA GLN A 97 17.46 -24.88 3.65
C GLN A 97 17.54 -23.43 3.16
N GLY A 98 18.35 -22.61 3.84
CA GLY A 98 18.50 -21.18 3.50
C GLY A 98 17.30 -20.34 3.94
N ASN A 99 17.40 -19.02 3.80
CA ASN A 99 16.37 -18.06 4.23
C ASN A 99 16.05 -17.10 3.08
N LEU A 100 14.89 -16.44 3.14
CA LEU A 100 14.40 -15.57 2.06
C LEU A 100 14.18 -14.14 2.56
N LEU A 101 14.70 -13.16 1.82
CA LEU A 101 14.43 -11.74 2.03
C LEU A 101 13.59 -11.20 0.87
N VAL A 102 12.40 -10.69 1.19
CA VAL A 102 11.56 -9.96 0.23
C VAL A 102 11.73 -8.47 0.49
N CYS A 103 12.25 -7.73 -0.50
CA CYS A 103 12.65 -6.34 -0.38
C CYS A 103 11.78 -5.47 -1.27
N VAL A 104 11.07 -4.51 -0.68
CA VAL A 104 10.12 -3.63 -1.36
C VAL A 104 10.52 -2.18 -1.17
N PRO A 105 10.80 -1.42 -2.26
CA PRO A 105 11.11 -0.01 -2.18
C PRO A 105 9.89 0.79 -1.71
N VAL A 106 10.14 1.76 -0.85
CA VAL A 106 9.14 2.73 -0.40
C VAL A 106 9.47 4.09 -0.99
N VAL A 107 8.48 4.73 -1.61
CA VAL A 107 8.61 6.06 -2.23
C VAL A 107 7.70 7.06 -1.53
N ASN A 108 8.22 8.27 -1.32
CA ASN A 108 7.43 9.40 -0.84
C ASN A 108 6.47 9.85 -1.95
N GLY A 109 5.17 9.78 -1.69
CA GLY A 109 4.13 10.13 -2.66
C GLY A 109 2.89 9.27 -2.51
N SER A 110 2.18 9.08 -3.63
CA SER A 110 0.88 8.41 -3.67
C SER A 110 0.77 7.35 -4.77
N SER A 111 1.89 6.76 -5.20
CA SER A 111 1.91 5.76 -6.28
C SER A 111 1.09 4.51 -5.95
N ASN A 112 1.02 4.12 -4.67
CA ASN A 112 0.26 2.96 -4.21
C ASN A 112 -0.69 3.33 -3.05
N PRO A 113 -1.97 3.64 -3.34
CA PRO A 113 -2.94 4.08 -2.34
C PRO A 113 -3.24 3.06 -1.24
N GLU A 114 -3.19 1.75 -1.54
CA GLU A 114 -3.45 0.71 -0.54
C GLU A 114 -2.39 0.74 0.57
N SER A 115 -1.12 0.75 0.18
CA SER A 115 0.00 0.81 1.12
C SER A 115 0.11 2.16 1.85
N LEU A 116 -0.30 3.25 1.19
CA LEU A 116 -0.20 4.63 1.70
C LEU A 116 -0.90 4.81 3.05
N SER A 117 -2.19 4.42 3.13
CA SER A 117 -2.98 4.60 4.35
C SER A 117 -2.43 3.79 5.55
N ILE A 118 -1.92 2.60 5.26
CA ILE A 118 -1.36 1.68 6.26
C ILE A 118 -0.03 2.23 6.79
N PHE A 119 0.86 2.66 5.89
CA PHE A 119 2.15 3.26 6.28
C PHE A 119 1.97 4.58 7.03
N ASP A 120 1.05 5.44 6.59
CA ASP A 120 0.77 6.69 7.28
C ASP A 120 0.27 6.46 8.71
N THR A 121 -0.64 5.50 8.88
CA THR A 121 -1.13 5.11 10.21
C THR A 121 0.00 4.55 11.06
N LEU A 122 0.78 3.60 10.51
CA LEU A 122 1.92 2.98 11.16
C LEU A 122 2.93 4.02 11.66
N ILE A 123 3.39 4.91 10.78
CA ILE A 123 4.42 5.90 11.13
C ILE A 123 3.86 6.97 12.07
N SER A 124 2.61 7.38 11.89
CA SER A 124 1.93 8.32 12.81
C SER A 124 1.89 7.76 14.23
N GLU A 125 1.50 6.50 14.42
CA GLU A 125 1.46 5.88 15.73
C GLU A 125 2.85 5.69 16.33
N VAL A 126 3.81 5.15 15.57
CA VAL A 126 5.20 4.99 16.03
C VAL A 126 5.82 6.34 16.43
N SER A 127 5.52 7.42 15.69
CA SER A 127 6.03 8.76 16.03
C SER A 127 5.52 9.32 17.36
N LYS A 128 4.39 8.81 17.86
CA LYS A 128 3.79 9.21 19.14
C LYS A 128 4.22 8.29 20.29
N THR A 129 4.28 6.98 20.03
CA THR A 129 4.39 5.96 21.09
C THR A 129 5.72 5.23 21.12
N ALA A 130 6.47 5.19 20.01
CA ALA A 130 7.74 4.47 19.88
C ALA A 130 8.78 5.26 19.06
N ASN A 131 8.96 6.53 19.40
CA ASN A 131 9.76 7.49 18.64
C ASN A 131 11.27 7.49 18.94
N SER A 132 11.74 6.62 19.82
CA SER A 132 13.13 6.58 20.28
C SER A 132 13.69 5.15 20.32
N PRO A 133 15.01 4.95 20.16
CA PRO A 133 15.61 3.62 20.18
C PRO A 133 15.27 2.83 21.45
N GLY A 134 14.86 1.57 21.29
CA GLY A 134 14.47 0.67 22.39
C GLY A 134 12.98 0.72 22.75
N SER A 135 12.25 1.76 22.33
CA SER A 135 10.80 1.86 22.54
C SER A 135 10.02 0.87 21.65
N LYS A 136 8.84 0.48 22.12
CA LYS A 136 7.97 -0.50 21.45
C LYS A 136 6.51 -0.06 21.54
N THR A 137 5.73 -0.40 20.54
CA THR A 137 4.28 -0.17 20.50
C THR A 137 3.59 -1.28 19.74
N THR A 138 2.33 -1.52 20.04
CA THR A 138 1.44 -2.29 19.17
C THR A 138 0.63 -1.30 18.34
N VAL A 139 0.60 -1.49 17.03
CA VAL A 139 -0.19 -0.68 16.11
C VAL A 139 -1.40 -1.52 15.69
N ASN A 140 -2.59 -1.02 16.01
CA ASN A 140 -3.82 -1.69 15.64
C ASN A 140 -4.35 -1.11 14.32
N ILE A 141 -4.09 -1.81 13.23
CA ILE A 141 -4.65 -1.51 11.91
C ILE A 141 -5.68 -2.62 11.62
N PRO A 142 -6.98 -2.30 11.54
CA PRO A 142 -8.01 -3.29 11.25
C PRO A 142 -7.66 -4.07 9.98
N THR A 143 -7.71 -5.40 10.05
CA THR A 143 -7.43 -6.31 8.92
C THR A 143 -6.05 -6.14 8.29
N PHE A 144 -5.04 -5.72 9.05
CA PHE A 144 -3.67 -5.65 8.58
C PHE A 144 -3.17 -7.01 8.07
N SER A 145 -2.61 -7.03 6.86
CA SER A 145 -1.88 -8.16 6.29
C SER A 145 -0.70 -7.65 5.48
N ILE A 146 0.42 -8.39 5.52
CA ILE A 146 1.62 -8.12 4.73
C ILE A 146 1.32 -8.21 3.22
N ASP A 147 0.24 -8.88 2.80
CA ASP A 147 -0.23 -8.91 1.40
C ASP A 147 -0.33 -7.50 0.80
N LYS A 148 -0.70 -6.50 1.62
CA LYS A 148 -0.84 -5.10 1.21
C LYS A 148 0.47 -4.39 0.93
N PHE A 149 1.60 -5.01 1.28
CA PHE A 149 2.94 -4.49 1.06
C PHE A 149 3.68 -5.16 -0.07
N ILE A 150 3.12 -6.20 -0.69
CA ILE A 150 3.78 -6.92 -1.77
C ILE A 150 3.18 -6.54 -3.13
N PRO A 151 3.92 -5.86 -4.01
CA PRO A 151 3.45 -5.56 -5.36
C PRO A 151 3.19 -6.83 -6.18
N ARG A 152 2.11 -6.84 -6.97
CA ARG A 152 1.87 -7.84 -8.02
C ARG A 152 2.48 -7.39 -9.34
N LYS A 153 3.81 -7.24 -9.33
CA LYS A 153 4.62 -6.68 -10.43
C LYS A 153 5.89 -7.52 -10.63
N PRO A 154 6.59 -7.39 -11.77
CA PRO A 154 7.86 -8.05 -11.99
C PRO A 154 8.88 -7.72 -10.89
N TYR A 155 9.78 -8.66 -10.58
CA TYR A 155 10.81 -8.50 -9.56
C TYR A 155 12.14 -9.12 -9.99
N TYR A 156 13.18 -8.84 -9.20
CA TYR A 156 14.50 -9.40 -9.38
C TYR A 156 14.76 -10.47 -8.32
N SER A 157 15.47 -11.51 -8.69
CA SER A 157 15.87 -12.60 -7.80
C SER A 157 17.38 -12.79 -7.83
N TYR A 158 18.00 -12.99 -6.67
CA TYR A 158 19.39 -13.36 -6.57
C TYR A 158 19.69 -14.03 -5.23
N THR A 159 20.86 -14.63 -5.11
CA THR A 159 21.35 -15.19 -3.84
C THR A 159 22.52 -14.36 -3.31
N GLY A 160 22.51 -14.05 -2.01
CA GLY A 160 23.53 -13.23 -1.36
C GLY A 160 23.65 -13.48 0.15
N THR A 161 24.59 -12.79 0.80
CA THR A 161 24.74 -12.79 2.27
C THR A 161 23.86 -11.70 2.88
N LEU A 162 23.62 -11.73 4.20
CA LEU A 162 22.95 -10.60 4.87
C LEU A 162 23.70 -9.26 4.66
N PRO A 163 22.98 -8.15 4.45
CA PRO A 163 23.59 -6.83 4.30
C PRO A 163 23.96 -6.20 5.66
N TYR A 164 23.48 -6.77 6.77
CA TYR A 164 23.71 -6.34 8.15
C TYR A 164 24.25 -7.51 8.98
N SER A 165 24.81 -7.20 10.16
CA SER A 165 25.37 -8.19 11.09
C SER A 165 24.40 -9.35 11.33
N PRO A 166 24.87 -10.62 11.24
CA PRO A 166 26.27 -11.07 11.18
C PRO A 166 26.95 -11.04 9.79
N CYS A 167 26.34 -10.41 8.77
CA CYS A 167 26.91 -10.25 7.41
C CYS A 167 27.29 -11.57 6.72
N ASN A 168 26.63 -12.68 7.08
CA ASN A 168 27.00 -14.02 6.65
C ASN A 168 25.79 -14.78 6.10
N GLY A 169 25.98 -16.09 5.89
CA GLY A 169 24.97 -17.01 5.41
C GLY A 169 24.65 -16.84 3.93
N GLU A 170 23.71 -17.65 3.46
CA GLU A 170 23.24 -17.66 2.09
C GLU A 170 21.73 -17.49 2.11
N TYR A 171 21.27 -16.43 1.48
CA TYR A 171 19.91 -15.96 1.49
C TYR A 171 19.46 -15.73 0.06
N ASP A 172 18.24 -16.18 -0.25
CA ASP A 172 17.56 -15.79 -1.47
C ASP A 172 16.93 -14.41 -1.27
N TYR A 173 16.98 -13.61 -2.32
CA TYR A 173 16.41 -12.27 -2.37
C TYR A 173 15.35 -12.22 -3.44
N VAL A 174 14.19 -11.68 -3.09
CA VAL A 174 13.17 -11.19 -4.02
C VAL A 174 13.14 -9.68 -3.86
N VAL A 175 13.55 -8.94 -4.89
CA VAL A 175 13.68 -7.47 -4.83
C VAL A 175 12.78 -6.83 -5.87
N PHE A 176 11.78 -6.10 -5.40
CA PHE A 176 10.94 -5.26 -6.25
C PHE A 176 11.68 -3.97 -6.61
N SER A 177 11.39 -3.38 -7.77
CA SER A 177 12.09 -2.19 -8.27
C SER A 177 11.17 -0.98 -8.35
N LYS A 178 11.71 0.20 -8.02
CA LYS A 178 11.01 1.44 -8.32
C LYS A 178 10.95 1.75 -9.81
N ASP A 179 11.84 1.16 -10.60
CA ASP A 179 11.97 1.45 -12.03
C ASP A 179 10.82 0.82 -12.86
N ASN A 180 10.07 -0.15 -12.28
CA ASN A 180 8.85 -0.72 -12.86
C ASN A 180 7.59 -0.46 -12.01
N ASP A 181 7.63 0.58 -11.15
CA ASP A 181 6.53 0.98 -10.26
C ASP A 181 6.10 -0.13 -9.27
N ALA A 182 6.97 -1.10 -8.99
CA ALA A 182 6.75 -2.10 -7.95
C ALA A 182 7.13 -1.53 -6.58
N VAL A 183 6.37 -0.53 -6.14
CA VAL A 183 6.64 0.25 -4.93
C VAL A 183 5.49 0.19 -3.94
N ILE A 184 5.81 0.48 -2.69
CA ILE A 184 4.85 0.94 -1.69
C ILE A 184 5.05 2.44 -1.45
N SER A 185 4.01 3.12 -0.98
CA SER A 185 4.02 4.57 -0.83
C SER A 185 3.81 4.99 0.61
N LEU A 186 4.37 6.14 0.97
CA LEU A 186 4.05 6.85 2.20
C LEU A 186 3.88 8.36 1.92
N SER A 187 3.08 9.05 2.71
CA SER A 187 2.91 10.50 2.54
C SER A 187 4.17 11.25 2.93
N ASN A 188 4.30 12.48 2.43
CA ASN A 188 5.41 13.35 2.79
C ASN A 188 5.46 13.63 4.30
N SER A 189 4.31 13.75 4.96
CA SER A 189 4.25 13.87 6.43
C SER A 189 4.80 12.63 7.13
N ALA A 190 4.41 11.43 6.71
CA ALA A 190 4.91 10.19 7.27
C ALA A 190 6.41 10.03 6.99
N TYR A 191 6.89 10.41 5.80
CA TYR A 191 8.30 10.32 5.44
C TYR A 191 9.18 11.24 6.30
N LEU A 192 8.75 12.48 6.50
CA LEU A 192 9.45 13.41 7.39
C LEU A 192 9.43 12.94 8.85
N ALA A 193 8.35 12.26 9.29
CA ALA A 193 8.31 11.64 10.61
C ALA A 193 9.26 10.44 10.70
N LEU A 194 9.29 9.57 9.68
CA LEU A 194 10.20 8.42 9.59
C LEU A 194 11.66 8.85 9.72
N LYS A 195 12.07 9.90 8.99
CA LYS A 195 13.43 10.46 9.07
C LYS A 195 13.83 11.00 10.44
N LYS A 196 12.85 11.36 11.28
CA LYS A 196 13.10 11.83 12.66
C LYS A 196 13.21 10.69 13.66
N ILE A 197 12.51 9.57 13.42
CA ILE A 197 12.44 8.44 14.37
C ILE A 197 13.54 7.39 14.16
N ILE A 198 14.07 7.25 12.94
CA ILE A 198 15.17 6.33 12.62
C ILE A 198 16.30 7.03 11.87
N THR A 199 17.53 6.59 12.12
CA THR A 199 18.75 7.15 11.55
C THR A 199 18.92 6.71 10.09
N ALA A 200 19.42 7.60 9.25
CA ALA A 200 19.75 7.27 7.87
C ALA A 200 20.86 6.21 7.84
N ASN A 201 20.62 5.11 7.15
CA ASN A 201 21.66 4.11 6.96
C ASN A 201 22.67 4.53 5.87
N VAL A 202 23.84 3.89 5.91
CA VAL A 202 24.97 4.15 5.01
C VAL A 202 25.40 2.89 4.25
N TYR A 203 24.46 1.96 4.00
CA TYR A 203 24.77 0.73 3.30
C TYR A 203 24.97 0.99 1.81
N GLU A 204 26.12 0.52 1.31
CA GLU A 204 26.50 0.63 -0.10
C GLU A 204 26.19 -0.66 -0.85
N SER A 205 25.83 -0.52 -2.13
CA SER A 205 25.67 -1.66 -3.02
C SER A 205 26.97 -2.45 -3.17
N LYS A 206 26.81 -3.76 -3.22
CA LYS A 206 27.86 -4.76 -3.35
C LYS A 206 27.80 -5.39 -4.72
N LYS A 207 28.95 -5.88 -5.17
CA LYS A 207 29.02 -6.69 -6.38
C LYS A 207 28.53 -8.09 -6.05
N ASN A 208 27.54 -8.57 -6.80
CA ASN A 208 27.12 -9.95 -6.73
C ASN A 208 27.65 -10.72 -7.95
N ASN A 209 28.49 -11.71 -7.70
CA ASN A 209 29.10 -12.53 -8.74
C ASN A 209 28.21 -13.70 -9.19
N LYS A 210 27.12 -14.00 -8.48
CA LYS A 210 26.15 -15.06 -8.81
C LYS A 210 25.08 -14.62 -9.81
N GLY A 211 25.07 -13.33 -10.17
CA GLY A 211 24.08 -12.75 -11.08
C GLY A 211 22.80 -12.31 -10.38
N VAL A 212 22.02 -11.50 -11.09
CA VAL A 212 20.68 -11.05 -10.70
C VAL A 212 19.74 -11.40 -11.83
N TYR A 213 18.68 -12.13 -11.52
CA TYR A 213 17.73 -12.66 -12.48
C TYR A 213 16.41 -11.88 -12.43
N PHE A 214 15.70 -11.80 -13.53
CA PHE A 214 14.47 -11.04 -13.68
C PHE A 214 13.27 -11.97 -13.85
N ASN A 215 12.29 -11.85 -12.98
CA ASN A 215 11.00 -12.52 -13.10
C ASN A 215 9.97 -11.55 -13.67
N GLU A 216 9.62 -11.74 -14.93
CA GLU A 216 8.70 -10.88 -15.68
C GLU A 216 7.22 -11.06 -15.29
N ASN A 217 6.86 -12.24 -14.78
CA ASN A 217 5.47 -12.60 -14.46
C ASN A 217 5.01 -12.00 -13.12
N GLY A 218 5.95 -11.63 -12.26
CA GLY A 218 5.65 -11.23 -10.89
C GLY A 218 5.20 -12.41 -10.03
N PRO A 219 4.70 -12.15 -8.80
CA PRO A 219 4.33 -13.20 -7.88
C PRO A 219 3.15 -14.02 -8.39
N SER A 220 3.27 -15.35 -8.36
CA SER A 220 2.20 -16.25 -8.80
C SER A 220 1.19 -16.52 -7.68
N THR A 221 0.04 -17.09 -8.03
CA THR A 221 -1.03 -17.40 -7.07
C THR A 221 -0.77 -18.73 -6.35
N LEU A 222 -1.11 -18.81 -5.06
CA LEU A 222 -1.00 -20.06 -4.30
C LEU A 222 -2.01 -21.13 -4.74
N THR A 223 -3.02 -20.77 -5.52
CA THR A 223 -3.96 -21.71 -6.14
C THR A 223 -3.33 -22.27 -7.42
N GLY A 224 -2.42 -23.22 -7.24
CA GLY A 224 -1.77 -23.90 -8.35
C GLY A 224 -1.01 -25.12 -7.85
N SER A 225 -1.75 -26.19 -7.54
CA SER A 225 -1.21 -27.55 -7.61
C SER A 225 -0.54 -27.71 -8.96
N GLY A 226 0.69 -28.24 -8.95
CA GLY A 226 1.49 -28.37 -10.16
C GLY A 226 0.72 -29.04 -11.30
N LYS A 227 0.74 -28.39 -12.46
CA LYS A 227 0.98 -28.97 -13.78
C LYS A 227 1.13 -27.82 -14.76
N GLY A 228 2.09 -27.95 -15.67
CA GLY A 228 2.36 -26.96 -16.69
C GLY A 228 1.13 -26.74 -17.54
N ASP A 229 0.62 -25.52 -17.51
CA ASP A 229 -0.25 -25.03 -18.56
C ASP A 229 0.67 -24.60 -19.70
N ILE A 230 1.04 -25.59 -20.52
CA ILE A 230 1.42 -25.31 -21.90
C ILE A 230 0.20 -24.60 -22.48
N TYR A 231 0.33 -23.30 -22.74
CA TYR A 231 -0.68 -22.52 -23.42
C TYR A 231 -0.69 -22.95 -24.89
N MET A 232 -1.27 -24.12 -25.17
CA MET A 232 -1.64 -24.48 -26.54
C MET A 232 -2.98 -23.82 -26.82
N GLU A 233 -2.92 -22.74 -27.60
CA GLU A 233 -4.10 -22.18 -28.25
C GLU A 233 -4.67 -23.25 -29.18
N CYS A 234 -5.68 -23.99 -28.70
CA CYS A 234 -6.53 -24.79 -29.57
C CYS A 234 -7.37 -23.81 -30.40
N LEU A 235 -6.80 -23.33 -31.50
CA LEU A 235 -7.59 -22.76 -32.58
C LEU A 235 -8.56 -23.85 -33.05
N PRO A 236 -9.87 -23.57 -33.14
CA PRO A 236 -10.85 -24.60 -33.47
C PRO A 236 -10.56 -25.16 -34.87
N THR A 237 -10.29 -26.47 -34.95
CA THR A 237 -10.45 -27.22 -36.18
C THR A 237 -11.94 -27.30 -36.49
N GLY A 238 -12.29 -27.01 -37.74
CA GLY A 238 -13.66 -26.76 -38.17
C GLY A 238 -14.66 -27.88 -37.87
N ASN A 239 -15.92 -27.44 -37.86
CA ASN A 239 -17.21 -28.14 -37.89
C ASN A 239 -17.25 -29.65 -37.60
N GLU A 240 -18.30 -30.02 -36.86
CA GLU A 240 -18.74 -31.38 -36.51
C GLU A 240 -18.10 -31.94 -35.22
N GLY A 241 -18.69 -31.63 -34.06
CA GLY A 241 -18.38 -32.29 -32.80
C GLY A 241 -19.20 -31.74 -31.64
N GLU A 242 -20.29 -32.42 -31.28
CA GLU A 242 -21.21 -32.01 -30.21
C GLU A 242 -20.55 -32.02 -28.82
N SER A 243 -20.83 -30.99 -28.03
CA SER A 243 -20.35 -30.82 -26.66
C SER A 243 -21.31 -31.49 -25.65
N LEU A 244 -20.79 -32.44 -24.85
CA LEU A 244 -21.54 -33.21 -23.85
C LEU A 244 -21.29 -32.79 -22.40
N VAL A 245 -21.04 -31.50 -22.10
CA VAL A 245 -21.02 -31.00 -20.71
C VAL A 245 -21.51 -29.55 -20.66
N PRO A 246 -22.48 -29.18 -19.78
CA PRO A 246 -22.86 -27.79 -19.60
C PRO A 246 -21.77 -27.03 -18.85
N LEU A 247 -21.04 -26.16 -19.55
CA LEU A 247 -20.15 -25.19 -18.89
C LEU A 247 -20.98 -24.17 -18.09
N ALA A 248 -20.58 -23.95 -16.85
CA ALA A 248 -21.07 -22.86 -16.02
C ALA A 248 -20.74 -21.52 -16.70
N LYS A 249 -21.76 -20.66 -16.84
CA LYS A 249 -21.67 -19.36 -17.51
C LYS A 249 -20.80 -18.37 -16.71
N SER A 250 -19.89 -17.69 -17.39
CA SER A 250 -19.09 -16.61 -16.83
C SER A 250 -19.90 -15.32 -16.63
N SER A 251 -19.39 -14.45 -15.76
CA SER A 251 -20.00 -13.19 -15.29
C SER A 251 -20.21 -12.10 -16.36
N GLU A 252 -19.77 -12.32 -17.61
CA GLU A 252 -19.92 -11.37 -18.71
C GLU A 252 -21.28 -11.48 -19.44
N GLN A 253 -22.12 -12.44 -19.08
CA GLN A 253 -23.50 -12.58 -19.61
C GLN A 253 -24.61 -12.09 -18.66
N MET A 254 -24.28 -11.46 -17.52
CA MET A 254 -25.30 -11.07 -16.54
C MET A 254 -26.21 -9.91 -16.98
N PHE A 255 -25.84 -9.14 -18.01
CA PHE A 255 -26.72 -8.12 -18.60
C PHE A 255 -26.97 -8.37 -20.10
N SER A 256 -27.67 -9.47 -20.38
CA SER A 256 -28.27 -9.67 -21.70
C SER A 256 -29.37 -8.62 -21.94
N MET A 257 -29.27 -7.91 -23.07
CA MET A 257 -30.26 -6.96 -23.56
C MET A 257 -31.67 -7.59 -23.71
N GLY A 258 -31.75 -8.93 -23.81
CA GLY A 258 -32.99 -9.70 -23.79
C GLY A 258 -33.66 -9.75 -22.41
N THR A 259 -32.89 -9.88 -21.33
CA THR A 259 -33.41 -9.88 -19.94
C THR A 259 -33.92 -8.49 -19.56
N VAL A 260 -33.21 -7.43 -19.97
CA VAL A 260 -33.65 -6.04 -19.80
C VAL A 260 -34.97 -5.78 -20.52
N LYS A 261 -35.11 -6.24 -21.78
CA LYS A 261 -36.35 -6.08 -22.56
C LYS A 261 -37.55 -6.83 -21.95
N ASN A 262 -37.31 -7.97 -21.28
CA ASN A 262 -38.35 -8.72 -20.58
C ASN A 262 -38.72 -8.11 -19.22
N MET A 263 -37.79 -7.42 -18.54
CA MET A 263 -38.09 -6.66 -17.32
C MET A 263 -38.95 -5.41 -17.63
N PHE A 264 -38.71 -4.71 -18.74
CA PHE A 264 -39.54 -3.56 -19.15
C PHE A 264 -40.95 -3.92 -19.65
N LYS A 265 -41.20 -5.18 -20.01
CA LYS A 265 -42.54 -5.68 -20.37
C LYS A 265 -43.36 -6.16 -19.16
N ASN A 266 -42.75 -6.21 -17.97
CA ASN A 266 -43.44 -6.64 -16.77
C ASN A 266 -44.25 -5.48 -16.17
N ASN A 267 -45.58 -5.65 -16.09
CA ASN A 267 -46.52 -4.65 -15.57
C ASN A 267 -46.16 -4.19 -14.14
N LEU A 268 -45.60 -5.09 -13.33
CA LEU A 268 -45.19 -4.78 -11.96
C LEU A 268 -43.98 -3.82 -11.91
N PHE A 269 -43.03 -3.97 -12.84
CA PHE A 269 -41.83 -3.14 -12.90
C PHE A 269 -42.16 -1.71 -13.38
N LEU A 270 -43.07 -1.59 -14.35
CA LEU A 270 -43.53 -0.29 -14.84
C LEU A 270 -44.23 0.52 -13.74
N GLN A 271 -45.03 -0.13 -12.88
CA GLN A 271 -45.68 0.50 -11.74
C GLN A 271 -44.68 1.01 -10.69
N VAL A 272 -43.62 0.24 -10.39
CA VAL A 272 -42.56 0.67 -9.47
C VAL A 272 -41.78 1.86 -10.03
N LEU A 273 -41.47 1.85 -11.34
CA LEU A 273 -40.71 2.91 -11.98
C LEU A 273 -41.52 4.23 -12.06
N ILE A 274 -42.82 4.15 -12.36
CA ILE A 274 -43.74 5.30 -12.30
C ILE A 274 -43.84 5.83 -10.86
N GLY A 275 -43.90 4.94 -9.86
CA GLY A 275 -43.90 5.33 -8.45
C GLY A 275 -42.65 6.11 -8.04
N ILE A 276 -41.47 5.66 -8.45
CA ILE A 276 -40.20 6.36 -8.20
C ILE A 276 -40.18 7.74 -8.89
N LEU A 277 -40.63 7.83 -10.14
CA LEU A 277 -40.68 9.09 -10.87
C LEU A 277 -41.68 10.09 -10.25
N LEU A 278 -42.82 9.62 -9.74
CA LEU A 278 -43.78 10.46 -9.02
C LEU A 278 -43.19 11.00 -7.71
N ILE A 279 -42.46 10.18 -6.94
CA ILE A 279 -41.81 10.62 -5.69
C ILE A 279 -40.71 11.66 -6.00
N LEU A 280 -39.90 11.44 -7.04
CA LEU A 280 -38.89 12.40 -7.47
C LEU A 280 -39.51 13.70 -8.01
N GLY A 281 -40.64 13.61 -8.72
CA GLY A 281 -41.42 14.76 -9.16
C GLY A 281 -41.99 15.57 -8.00
N LEU A 282 -42.58 14.91 -7.00
CA LEU A 282 -43.15 15.56 -5.82
C LEU A 282 -42.08 16.22 -4.94
N THR A 283 -40.92 15.59 -4.77
CA THR A 283 -39.81 16.19 -4.02
C THR A 283 -39.23 17.42 -4.73
N LYS A 284 -39.05 17.36 -6.05
CA LYS A 284 -38.64 18.52 -6.86
C LYS A 284 -39.69 19.64 -6.85
N LEU A 285 -40.97 19.32 -7.01
CA LEU A 285 -42.07 20.30 -6.99
C LEU A 285 -42.22 20.95 -5.61
N GLY A 286 -42.08 20.18 -4.53
CA GLY A 286 -42.09 20.70 -3.16
C GLY A 286 -40.93 21.67 -2.90
N THR A 287 -39.72 21.33 -3.34
CA THR A 287 -38.57 22.25 -3.23
C THR A 287 -38.73 23.51 -4.07
N TRP A 288 -39.39 23.42 -5.23
CA TRP A 288 -39.67 24.56 -6.10
C TRP A 288 -40.77 25.48 -5.53
N LEU A 289 -41.86 24.91 -5.01
CA LEU A 289 -42.93 25.65 -4.32
C LEU A 289 -42.42 26.35 -3.05
N LEU A 290 -41.58 25.67 -2.26
CA LEU A 290 -40.93 26.28 -1.10
C LEU A 290 -40.07 27.48 -1.50
N ALA A 291 -39.30 27.36 -2.59
CA ALA A 291 -38.49 28.47 -3.10
C ALA A 291 -39.36 29.67 -3.56
N GLN A 292 -40.51 29.41 -4.18
CA GLN A 292 -41.43 30.44 -4.66
C GLN A 292 -42.14 31.18 -3.51
N LEU A 293 -42.53 30.45 -2.45
CA LEU A 293 -43.11 31.04 -1.23
C LEU A 293 -42.11 31.83 -0.39
N THR A 294 -40.81 31.54 -0.49
CA THR A 294 -39.75 32.27 0.22
C THR A 294 -39.17 33.47 -0.55
N SER A 295 -39.62 33.74 -1.77
CA SER A 295 -39.00 34.72 -2.67
C SER A 295 -39.83 35.96 -2.99
N ASP A 296 -40.88 36.28 -2.23
CA ASP A 296 -41.52 37.61 -2.33
C ASP A 296 -42.00 38.15 -0.98
N ASN A 297 -41.08 38.77 -0.26
CA ASN A 297 -41.27 40.09 0.35
C ASN A 297 -39.97 40.54 1.02
N GLY A 298 -39.13 41.22 0.24
CA GLY A 298 -38.13 42.12 0.80
C GLY A 298 -38.77 43.47 1.10
N GLN A 299 -38.92 43.83 2.38
CA GLN A 299 -38.48 45.12 2.93
C GLN A 299 -38.77 45.26 4.43
N ASN A 300 -37.72 45.67 5.14
CA ASN A 300 -37.68 46.56 6.31
C ASN A 300 -38.52 46.28 7.58
N GLY A 301 -37.82 46.37 8.71
CA GLY A 301 -38.41 46.75 10.00
C GLY A 301 -38.46 45.61 11.01
N GLY A 302 -37.52 45.62 11.97
CA GLY A 302 -37.39 44.55 12.96
C GLY A 302 -38.50 44.50 14.00
N VAL A 303 -38.52 43.41 14.77
CA VAL A 303 -38.51 43.36 16.24
C VAL A 303 -38.41 41.89 16.67
N LYS A 304 -37.55 41.65 17.67
CA LYS A 304 -37.19 40.35 18.27
C LYS A 304 -38.37 39.64 18.94
N ILE A 305 -38.37 38.31 18.91
CA ILE A 305 -38.81 37.49 20.05
C ILE A 305 -37.68 36.53 20.44
N LYS A 306 -37.26 36.63 21.71
CA LYS A 306 -36.34 35.73 22.42
C LYS A 306 -37.16 34.61 23.10
N SER A 307 -36.67 33.36 23.04
CA SER A 307 -36.57 32.38 24.14
C SER A 307 -36.13 31.03 23.53
N GLY A 308 -35.19 30.23 24.05
CA GLY A 308 -34.35 30.25 25.24
C GLY A 308 -33.10 29.37 25.00
N GLY A 309 -32.15 29.39 25.93
CA GLY A 309 -30.76 28.89 25.81
C GLY A 309 -30.62 27.36 25.60
N MET A 310 -29.42 26.83 25.34
CA MET A 310 -28.30 26.79 26.29
C MET A 310 -26.92 26.68 25.60
N ARG A 311 -25.89 27.19 26.30
CA ARG A 311 -24.53 27.57 25.89
C ARG A 311 -23.55 26.42 25.57
N SER A 312 -22.51 26.75 24.78
CA SER A 312 -21.07 26.63 25.13
C SER A 312 -20.21 27.36 24.06
N GLY A 313 -19.75 28.60 24.29
CA GLY A 313 -18.34 28.99 24.53
C GLY A 313 -17.48 28.93 23.25
N GLY A 314 -17.16 30.01 22.50
CA GLY A 314 -16.36 31.20 22.87
C GLY A 314 -14.88 30.79 23.07
N MET A 315 -13.85 31.28 22.36
CA MET A 315 -13.54 32.68 22.09
C MET A 315 -12.31 32.81 21.15
N LYS A 316 -12.39 33.69 20.15
CA LYS A 316 -11.26 34.15 19.32
C LYS A 316 -11.26 35.67 19.41
N ILE A 317 -10.24 36.27 20.03
CA ILE A 317 -10.10 37.74 20.09
C ILE A 317 -9.36 38.21 18.84
N ARG A 318 -9.89 39.25 18.23
CA ARG A 318 -9.29 40.05 17.15
C ARG A 318 -9.27 41.51 17.61
N GLY A 319 -8.32 42.28 17.08
CA GLY A 319 -8.28 43.74 17.13
C GLY A 319 -6.94 44.22 17.69
N GLY A 320 -6.21 45.15 17.08
CA GLY A 320 -6.50 46.03 15.95
C GLY A 320 -5.39 47.10 15.91
N LEU A 321 -5.15 47.63 14.72
CA LEU A 321 -4.20 48.69 14.35
C LEU A 321 -4.16 49.90 15.31
N ASN A 322 -3.00 50.56 15.48
CA ASN A 322 -2.63 51.74 14.64
C ASN A 322 -1.18 52.24 14.79
N LYS A 323 -0.70 52.82 13.67
CA LYS A 323 0.51 53.63 13.40
C LYS A 323 0.73 54.78 14.42
N SER A 324 1.86 55.47 14.58
CA SER A 324 3.25 55.52 14.06
C SER A 324 3.83 56.85 14.58
N VAL A 325 4.99 56.92 15.23
CA VAL A 325 5.84 58.14 15.27
C VAL A 325 7.33 57.78 15.37
N LYS A 326 8.11 58.62 14.69
CA LYS A 326 9.53 58.64 14.30
C LYS A 326 10.59 58.71 15.43
N ASN A 327 11.76 58.16 15.06
CA ASN A 327 13.15 58.67 15.17
C ASN A 327 13.87 58.91 16.52
N LEU A 328 15.19 58.67 16.41
CA LEU A 328 16.37 59.27 17.08
C LEU A 328 16.96 58.59 18.33
N PHE A 329 18.07 57.86 18.13
CA PHE A 329 19.44 58.08 18.67
C PHE A 329 20.23 56.74 18.67
N THR A 330 21.14 56.49 17.71
CA THR A 330 22.63 56.60 17.81
C THR A 330 23.34 55.97 19.02
N ARG A 331 24.21 54.98 18.70
CA ARG A 331 25.64 54.79 19.08
C ARG A 331 26.09 53.98 20.33
N ARG A 332 27.20 53.25 20.08
CA ARG A 332 28.20 52.54 20.93
C ARG A 332 27.80 51.12 21.36
N GLY A 333 28.57 50.04 21.18
CA GLY A 333 29.99 49.87 20.86
C GLY A 333 30.68 49.10 21.99
N VAL A 334 30.95 47.80 21.78
CA VAL A 334 32.14 46.99 22.16
C VAL A 334 32.13 45.79 21.22
#